data_AF-A0A1G2XD76-F1
#
_entry.id   AF-A0A1G2XD76-F1
#
_cell.length_a   1.000
_cell.length_b   1.000
_cell.length_c   1.000
_cell.angle_alpha   90.00
_cell.angle_beta   90.00
_cell.angle_gamma   90.00
#
_symmetry.space_group_name_H-M   'P 1'
#
loop_
_entity.id
_entity.type
_entity.pdbx_description
1 polymer ?
#
loop_
_entity_poly.entity_id
_entity_poly.type
_entity_poly.pdbx_seq_one_letter_code
_entity_poly.pdbx_strand_id
1 'polypeptide(L)'
;MNAKVKITVLKRLVHKEFLEKFAESVWPPCERLSENQEFISENVNMPDGFCSWAWTDIQKYVMTLARGGNFRGTKPGLFITCCTDGYRPVIFKLERINGS
;
A
#
# COMPACT_ATOMS: atom_id res chain seq x y z
N MET A 1 5.50 -22.22 3.96
CA MET A 1 4.15 -21.74 3.60
C MET A 1 4.17 -20.22 3.76
N ASN A 2 3.76 -19.45 2.73
CA ASN A 2 3.75 -17.99 2.82
C ASN A 2 2.53 -17.55 3.65
N ALA A 3 2.72 -16.67 4.63
CA ALA A 3 1.60 -16.08 5.37
C ALA A 3 0.80 -15.14 4.47
N LYS A 4 -0.50 -14.99 4.75
CA LYS A 4 -1.34 -14.00 4.09
C LYS A 4 -0.99 -12.61 4.62
N VAL A 5 -1.10 -11.60 3.77
CA VAL A 5 -0.87 -10.20 4.16
C VAL A 5 -2.13 -9.40 3.85
N LYS A 6 -2.70 -8.79 4.89
CA LYS A 6 -3.80 -7.84 4.78
C LYS A 6 -3.22 -6.47 4.42
N ILE A 7 -3.82 -5.85 3.42
CA ILE A 7 -3.49 -4.51 2.93
C ILE A 7 -4.70 -3.63 3.22
N THR A 8 -4.54 -2.62 4.07
CA THR A 8 -5.59 -1.64 4.38
C THR A 8 -5.18 -0.28 3.85
N VAL A 9 -6.05 0.35 3.07
CA VAL A 9 -5.88 1.74 2.63
C VAL A 9 -6.18 2.65 3.82
N LEU A 10 -5.16 3.33 4.35
CA LEU A 10 -5.34 4.23 5.49
C LEU A 10 -5.81 5.61 5.05
N LYS A 11 -5.16 6.19 4.04
CA LYS A 11 -5.38 7.58 3.66
C LYS A 11 -5.02 7.84 2.21
N ARG A 12 -5.77 8.72 1.56
CA ARG A 12 -5.43 9.24 0.22
C ARG A 12 -5.03 10.70 0.34
N LEU A 13 -3.81 11.02 -0.04
CA LEU A 13 -3.26 12.38 0.08
C LEU A 13 -3.18 13.06 -1.29
N VAL A 14 -3.08 14.38 -1.26
CA VAL A 14 -2.84 15.23 -2.42
C VAL A 14 -1.91 16.36 -2.00
N HIS A 15 -0.74 16.43 -2.63
CA HIS A 15 0.22 17.53 -2.48
C HIS A 15 -0.11 18.62 -3.49
N LYS A 16 -1.08 19.48 -3.14
CA LYS A 16 -1.55 20.56 -4.03
C LYS A 16 -0.42 21.50 -4.46
N GLU A 17 0.49 21.82 -3.54
CA GLU A 17 1.67 22.66 -3.82
C GLU A 17 2.56 22.11 -4.95
N PHE A 18 2.70 20.78 -5.04
CA PHE A 18 3.50 20.14 -6.09
C PHE A 18 2.72 20.07 -7.40
N LEU A 19 1.42 19.82 -7.33
CA LEU A 19 0.55 19.83 -8.51
C LEU A 19 0.54 21.22 -9.16
N GLU A 20 0.32 22.27 -8.39
CA GLU A 20 0.26 23.64 -8.91
C GLU A 20 1.60 24.12 -9.50
N LYS A 21 2.72 23.64 -8.94
CA LYS A 21 4.05 24.08 -9.35
C LYS A 21 4.66 23.27 -10.50
N PHE A 22 4.36 21.98 -10.57
CA PHE A 22 5.08 21.04 -11.45
C PHE A 22 4.18 20.19 -12.36
N ALA A 23 2.87 20.08 -12.08
CA ALA A 23 1.97 19.32 -12.94
C ALA A 23 1.32 20.22 -14.00
N GLU A 24 1.02 19.64 -15.16
CA GLU A 24 0.27 20.33 -16.23
C GLU A 24 -1.19 20.59 -15.85
N SER A 25 -1.72 19.81 -14.91
CA SER A 25 -3.09 19.94 -14.40
C SER A 25 -3.21 19.47 -12.96
N VAL A 26 -4.20 20.01 -12.25
CA VAL A 26 -4.51 19.61 -10.88
C VAL A 26 -5.37 18.34 -10.91
N TRP A 27 -4.91 17.28 -10.27
CA TRP A 27 -5.62 16.01 -10.19
C TRP A 27 -6.31 15.81 -8.83
N PRO A 28 -7.49 15.15 -8.79
CA PRO A 28 -8.13 14.75 -7.52
C PRO A 28 -7.33 13.63 -6.83
N PRO A 29 -7.57 13.32 -5.54
CA PRO A 29 -6.96 12.16 -4.87
C PRO A 29 -7.14 10.86 -5.66
N CYS A 30 -6.31 9.84 -5.39
CA CYS A 30 -6.38 8.56 -6.11
C CYS A 30 -7.81 8.00 -6.15
N GLU A 31 -8.38 7.88 -7.35
CA GLU A 31 -9.77 7.45 -7.58
C GLU A 31 -9.93 5.92 -7.60
N ARG A 32 -8.82 5.19 -7.79
CA ARG A 32 -8.83 3.71 -7.87
C ARG A 32 -9.02 3.02 -6.53
N LEU A 33 -8.62 3.67 -5.45
CA LEU A 33 -8.63 3.12 -4.10
C LEU A 33 -9.50 4.01 -3.21
N SER A 34 -10.11 3.44 -2.18
CA SER A 34 -10.90 4.17 -1.19
C SER A 34 -10.32 3.99 0.20
N GLU A 35 -10.50 4.99 1.08
CA GLU A 35 -10.05 4.88 2.47
C GLU A 35 -10.79 3.76 3.20
N ASN A 36 -10.10 3.08 4.10
CA ASN A 36 -10.54 1.87 4.81
C ASN A 36 -10.82 0.65 3.90
N GLN A 37 -10.54 0.73 2.60
CA GLN A 37 -10.62 -0.43 1.72
C GLN A 37 -9.56 -1.46 2.11
N GLU A 38 -9.96 -2.72 2.13
CA GLU A 38 -9.11 -3.83 2.56
C GLU A 38 -8.95 -4.85 1.44
N PHE A 39 -7.74 -5.39 1.34
CA PHE A 39 -7.39 -6.44 0.40
C PHE A 39 -6.56 -7.51 1.11
N ILE A 40 -6.57 -8.72 0.57
CA ILE A 40 -5.76 -9.84 1.08
C ILE A 40 -4.86 -10.33 -0.04
N SER A 41 -3.55 -10.26 0.19
CA SER A 41 -2.55 -10.87 -0.68
C SER A 41 -2.28 -12.29 -0.19
N GLU A 42 -2.63 -13.27 -1.01
CA GLU A 42 -2.31 -14.68 -0.79
C GLU A 42 -1.11 -15.10 -1.65
N ASN A 43 -0.17 -15.85 -1.09
CA ASN A 43 1.04 -16.31 -1.78
C ASN A 43 1.89 -15.20 -2.45
N VAL A 44 1.80 -13.96 -1.95
CA VAL A 44 2.49 -12.78 -2.53
C VAL A 44 1.96 -12.44 -3.93
N ASN A 45 0.69 -12.72 -4.19
CA ASN A 45 -0.02 -12.30 -5.40
C ASN A 45 -0.74 -10.97 -5.18
N MET A 46 -0.85 -10.18 -6.24
CA MET A 46 -1.64 -8.96 -6.23
C MET A 46 -3.12 -9.32 -6.02
N PRO A 47 -3.82 -8.68 -5.06
CA PRO A 47 -5.25 -8.90 -4.89
C PRO A 47 -6.06 -8.39 -6.09
N ASP A 48 -7.18 -9.05 -6.37
CA ASP A 48 -8.11 -8.59 -7.41
C ASP A 48 -8.62 -7.18 -7.11
N GLY A 49 -8.70 -6.36 -8.15
CA GLY A 49 -9.12 -4.95 -8.04
C GLY A 49 -8.09 -4.02 -7.38
N PHE A 50 -6.90 -4.51 -7.02
CA PHE A 50 -5.82 -3.66 -6.51
C PHE A 50 -5.12 -2.89 -7.65
N CYS A 51 -4.59 -1.71 -7.34
CA CYS A 51 -3.87 -0.89 -8.32
C CYS A 51 -2.51 -1.52 -8.65
N SER A 52 -2.28 -1.89 -9.91
CA SER A 52 -1.02 -2.50 -10.38
C SER A 52 0.22 -1.65 -10.12
N TRP A 53 0.11 -0.32 -10.24
CA TRP A 53 1.22 0.58 -9.96
C TRP A 53 1.58 0.58 -8.47
N ALA A 54 0.58 0.72 -7.60
CA ALA A 54 0.80 0.64 -6.16
C ALA A 54 1.32 -0.74 -5.75
N TRP A 55 0.91 -1.81 -6.42
CA TRP A 55 1.40 -3.16 -6.17
C TRP A 55 2.91 -3.27 -6.39
N THR A 56 3.43 -2.78 -7.52
CA THR A 56 4.87 -2.80 -7.81
C THR A 56 5.69 -2.16 -6.69
N ASP A 57 5.18 -1.09 -6.08
CA ASP A 57 5.86 -0.40 -4.98
C ASP A 57 5.88 -1.20 -3.68
N ILE A 58 4.75 -1.81 -3.33
CA ILE A 58 4.55 -2.46 -2.03
C ILE A 58 4.89 -3.96 -2.02
N GLN A 59 4.98 -4.61 -3.19
CA GLN A 59 5.15 -6.07 -3.31
C GLN A 59 6.34 -6.58 -2.51
N LYS A 60 7.47 -5.85 -2.50
CA LYS A 60 8.66 -6.23 -1.72
C LYS A 60 8.37 -6.31 -0.23
N TYR A 61 7.58 -5.38 0.32
CA TYR A 61 7.20 -5.37 1.73
C TYR A 61 6.21 -6.49 2.04
N VAL A 62 5.24 -6.71 1.14
CA VAL A 62 4.31 -7.86 1.23
C VAL A 62 5.08 -9.18 1.23
N MET A 63 6.09 -9.34 0.37
CA MET A 63 6.94 -10.53 0.31
C MET A 63 7.73 -10.74 1.61
N THR A 64 8.34 -9.68 2.14
CA THR A 64 9.07 -9.75 3.42
C THR A 64 8.15 -10.18 4.56
N LEU A 65 6.97 -9.56 4.68
CA LEU A 65 5.99 -9.92 5.70
C LEU A 65 5.51 -11.37 5.52
N ALA A 66 5.12 -11.76 4.30
CA ALA A 66 4.64 -13.11 4.00
C ALA A 66 5.66 -14.21 4.35
N ARG A 67 6.96 -13.90 4.28
CA ARG A 67 8.06 -14.81 4.65
C ARG A 67 8.46 -14.75 6.13
N GLY A 68 7.73 -14.01 6.96
CA GLY A 68 7.97 -13.90 8.40
C GLY A 68 9.01 -12.82 8.78
N GLY A 69 9.48 -12.02 7.82
CA GLY A 69 10.32 -10.87 8.09
C GLY A 69 9.57 -9.73 8.79
N ASN A 70 10.33 -8.86 9.46
CA ASN A 70 9.80 -7.72 10.18
C ASN A 70 10.57 -6.44 9.81
N PHE A 71 9.95 -5.29 10.02
CA PHE A 71 10.55 -3.97 9.75
C PHE A 71 10.88 -3.26 11.06
N ARG A 72 11.94 -2.44 11.05
CA ARG A 72 12.33 -1.63 12.20
C ARG A 72 11.36 -0.44 12.37
N GLY A 73 11.11 -0.02 13.61
CA GLY A 73 10.27 1.13 13.92
C GLY A 73 8.76 0.88 13.87
N THR A 74 8.33 -0.38 13.79
CA THR A 74 6.92 -0.79 13.72
C THR A 74 6.71 -2.07 14.53
N LYS A 75 5.45 -2.40 14.85
CA LYS A 75 5.09 -3.66 15.53
C LYS A 75 5.46 -4.87 14.64
N PRO A 76 5.87 -6.02 15.20
CA PRO A 76 6.13 -7.22 14.42
C PRO A 76 4.95 -7.60 13.53
N GLY A 77 5.25 -8.02 12.29
CA GLY A 77 4.24 -8.37 11.29
C GLY A 77 3.50 -7.18 10.66
N LEU A 78 3.84 -5.94 11.00
CA LEU A 78 3.17 -4.74 10.50
C LEU A 78 4.15 -3.81 9.79
N PHE A 79 3.72 -3.16 8.72
CA PHE A 79 4.48 -2.08 8.09
C PHE A 79 3.54 -1.02 7.49
N ILE A 80 3.93 0.26 7.59
CA ILE A 80 3.24 1.36 6.91
C ILE A 80 4.07 1.76 5.69
N THR A 81 3.42 1.83 4.54
CA THR A 81 4.06 2.19 3.26
C THR A 81 3.11 3.03 2.41
N CYS A 82 3.55 3.49 1.24
CA CYS A 82 2.72 4.25 0.33
C CYS A 82 3.00 3.88 -1.13
N CYS A 83 2.08 4.25 -2.03
CA CYS A 83 2.44 4.30 -3.44
C CYS A 83 3.44 5.46 -3.67
N THR A 84 4.37 5.28 -4.59
CA THR A 84 5.45 6.22 -4.89
C THR A 84 5.00 7.42 -5.74
N ASP A 85 3.69 7.65 -5.86
CA ASP A 85 3.13 8.85 -6.49
C ASP A 85 3.46 10.07 -5.62
N GLY A 86 4.39 10.91 -6.10
CA GLY A 86 4.84 12.11 -5.40
C GLY A 86 3.79 13.22 -5.32
N TYR A 87 2.75 13.18 -6.16
CA TYR A 87 1.68 14.16 -6.14
C TYR A 87 0.50 13.70 -5.28
N ARG A 88 0.17 12.41 -5.35
CA ARG A 88 -1.04 11.86 -4.72
C ARG A 88 -0.81 10.52 -4.04
N PRO A 89 0.04 10.47 -3.00
CA PRO A 89 0.38 9.21 -2.35
C PRO A 89 -0.83 8.65 -1.59
N VAL A 90 -0.99 7.34 -1.70
CA VAL A 90 -1.95 6.53 -0.94
C VAL A 90 -1.16 5.78 0.12
N ILE A 91 -1.57 5.94 1.38
CA ILE A 91 -0.91 5.30 2.53
C ILE A 91 -1.57 3.96 2.80
N PHE A 92 -0.76 2.92 2.95
CA PHE A 92 -1.19 1.55 3.21
C PHE A 92 -0.66 1.07 4.56
N LYS A 93 -1.50 0.33 5.27
CA LYS A 93 -1.08 -0.57 6.35
C LYS A 93 -0.98 -1.98 5.80
N LEU A 94 0.19 -2.58 5.92
CA LEU A 94 0.43 -3.98 5.64
C LEU A 94 0.50 -4.74 6.95
N GLU A 95 -0.24 -5.84 7.06
CA GLU A 95 -0.30 -6.64 8.27
C GLU A 95 -0.27 -8.13 7.91
N ARG A 96 0.73 -8.86 8.40
CA ARG A 96 0.75 -10.32 8.30
C ARG A 96 -0.35 -10.88 9.17
N ILE A 97 -1.25 -11.65 8.57
CA ILE A 97 -2.26 -12.41 9.27
C ILE A 97 -1.84 -13.88 9.25
N ASN A 98 -1.74 -14.49 10.43
CA ASN A 98 -1.50 -15.93 10.51
C ASN A 98 -2.79 -16.64 10.10
N GLY A 99 -2.70 -17.60 9.18
CA GLY A 99 -3.71 -18.65 9.11
C GLY A 99 -3.66 -19.39 10.46
N SER A 100 -4.79 -19.43 11.15
CA SER A 100 -5.00 -20.21 12.36
C SER A 100 -4.64 -21.68 12.12
#